data_AF-A0A2M7KCL5-F1
#
_entry.id   AF-A0A2M7KCL5-F1
#
_cell.length_a   1.000
_cell.length_b   1.000
_cell.length_c   1.000
_cell.angle_alpha   90.00
_cell.angle_beta   90.00
_cell.angle_gamma   90.00
#
_symmetry.space_group_name_H-M   'P 1'
#
loop_
_entity.id
_entity.type
_entity.pdbx_description
1 polymer ?
#
loop_
_entity_poly.entity_id
_entity_poly.type
_entity_poly.pdbx_seq_one_letter_code
_entity_poly.pdbx_strand_id
1 'polypeptide(L)'
;LHDGAVIIFNNKIKSARCILPVSDRIDLPPHYGTRHRAALGMTEATDSFIIVVSEETGSISYAVNGELIYDVDIKQLSSVLEKEFNS
;
A
#
# COMPACT_ATOMS: atom_id res chain seq x y z
N LEU A 1 -6.03 7.22 16.00
CA LEU A 1 -6.55 5.83 15.93
C LEU A 1 -6.68 5.49 14.45
N HIS A 2 -6.04 4.43 13.98
CA HIS A 2 -5.89 4.20 12.56
C HIS A 2 -7.06 3.36 12.03
N ASP A 3 -7.82 3.85 11.04
CA ASP A 3 -9.02 3.19 10.48
C ASP A 3 -8.71 1.96 9.58
N GLY A 4 -7.62 1.24 9.87
CA GLY A 4 -7.18 0.03 9.16
C GLY A 4 -7.05 0.22 7.65
N ALA A 5 -7.09 -0.91 6.93
CA ALA A 5 -7.07 -0.96 5.48
C ALA A 5 -8.47 -1.24 4.91
N VAL A 6 -8.67 -0.82 3.67
CA VAL A 6 -9.83 -1.19 2.84
C VAL A 6 -9.37 -2.27 1.87
N ILE A 7 -10.12 -3.38 1.82
CA ILE A 7 -9.83 -4.48 0.89
C ILE A 7 -10.81 -4.38 -0.27
N ILE A 8 -10.27 -4.26 -1.48
CA ILE A 8 -11.03 -4.30 -2.73
C ILE A 8 -10.78 -5.65 -3.41
N PHE A 9 -11.85 -6.31 -3.83
CA PHE A 9 -11.78 -7.58 -4.54
C PHE A 9 -12.95 -7.69 -5.53
N ASN A 10 -12.69 -8.13 -6.75
CA ASN A 10 -13.68 -8.23 -7.83
C ASN A 10 -14.50 -6.93 -8.00
N ASN A 11 -13.81 -5.79 -8.10
CA ASN A 11 -14.40 -4.46 -8.26
C ASN A 11 -15.41 -4.07 -7.15
N LYS A 12 -15.28 -4.65 -5.96
CA LYS A 12 -16.12 -4.34 -4.80
C LYS A 12 -15.28 -4.14 -3.55
N ILE A 13 -15.72 -3.24 -2.68
CA ILE A 13 -15.19 -3.16 -1.32
C ILE A 13 -15.64 -4.40 -0.56
N LYS A 14 -14.71 -5.28 -0.24
CA LYS A 14 -14.96 -6.52 0.51
C LYS A 14 -15.00 -6.25 2.01
N SER A 15 -14.14 -5.36 2.50
CA SER A 15 -14.04 -5.00 3.91
C SER A 15 -13.35 -3.64 4.10
N ALA A 16 -13.54 -3.04 5.26
CA ALA A 16 -12.85 -1.85 5.74
C ALA A 16 -12.36 -2.06 7.18
N ARG A 17 -11.47 -1.19 7.66
CA ARG A 17 -10.86 -1.30 9.01
C ARG A 17 -10.09 -2.59 9.24
N CYS A 18 -9.54 -3.18 8.17
CA CYS A 18 -8.75 -4.40 8.27
C CYS A 18 -7.39 -4.10 8.94
N ILE A 19 -7.01 -4.95 9.88
CA ILE A 19 -5.64 -4.95 10.42
C ILE A 19 -4.79 -5.79 9.46
N LEU A 20 -3.73 -5.20 8.94
CA LEU A 20 -2.77 -5.87 8.08
C LEU A 20 -1.52 -6.25 8.88
N PRO A 21 -0.79 -7.32 8.50
CA PRO A 21 0.54 -7.56 9.01
C PRO A 21 1.45 -6.39 8.66
N VAL A 22 2.37 -6.06 9.56
CA VAL A 22 3.42 -5.05 9.32
C VAL A 22 4.72 -5.77 8.99
N SER A 23 5.53 -5.21 8.10
CA SER A 23 6.84 -5.76 7.80
C SER A 23 7.76 -5.66 9.03
N ASP A 24 8.49 -6.75 9.30
CA ASP A 24 9.52 -6.82 10.35
C ASP A 24 10.88 -6.30 9.88
N ARG A 25 10.97 -5.77 8.65
CA ARG A 25 12.19 -5.17 8.11
C ARG A 25 12.66 -4.00 8.97
N ILE A 26 13.92 -4.10 9.40
CA ILE A 26 14.58 -3.09 10.23
C ILE A 26 15.27 -2.00 9.40
N ASP A 27 15.47 -2.24 8.12
CA ASP A 27 16.19 -1.40 7.16
C ASP A 27 15.28 -0.40 6.41
N LEU A 28 14.12 -0.06 7.00
CA LEU A 28 13.15 0.82 6.35
C LEU A 28 13.46 2.31 6.56
N PRO A 29 13.18 3.16 5.57
CA PRO A 29 13.33 4.61 5.71
C PRO A 29 12.58 5.17 6.93
N PRO A 30 13.16 6.14 7.67
CA PRO A 30 12.59 6.64 8.92
C PRO A 30 11.25 7.36 8.74
N HIS A 31 10.96 7.86 7.54
CA HIS A 31 9.70 8.52 7.21
C HIS A 31 8.56 7.53 6.92
N TYR A 32 8.83 6.22 6.91
CA TYR A 32 7.77 5.22 6.74
C TYR A 32 6.97 5.10 8.03
N GLY A 33 5.75 5.64 8.02
CA GLY A 33 4.76 5.41 9.08
C GLY A 33 4.20 3.98 9.10
N THR A 34 3.26 3.72 10.01
CA THR A 34 2.62 2.41 10.17
C THR A 34 1.87 1.95 8.93
N ARG A 35 1.27 2.85 8.14
CA ARG A 35 0.61 2.52 6.86
C ARG A 35 1.58 1.90 5.85
N HIS A 36 2.77 2.49 5.74
CA HIS A 36 3.81 2.03 4.81
C HIS A 36 4.30 0.64 5.22
N ARG A 37 4.59 0.43 6.52
CA ARG A 37 4.97 -0.88 7.04
C ARG A 37 3.89 -1.94 6.86
N ALA A 38 2.61 -1.57 7.04
CA ALA A 38 1.48 -2.46 6.83
C ALA A 38 1.30 -2.85 5.36
N ALA A 39 1.47 -1.89 4.45
CA ALA A 39 1.46 -2.16 3.02
C ALA A 39 2.59 -3.13 2.64
N LEU A 40 3.81 -2.86 3.11
CA LEU A 40 4.96 -3.72 2.86
C LEU A 40 4.76 -5.13 3.42
N GLY A 41 4.37 -5.25 4.69
CA GLY A 41 4.19 -6.57 5.33
C GLY A 41 3.11 -7.41 4.66
N MET A 42 2.06 -6.76 4.16
CA MET A 42 1.02 -7.46 3.42
C MET A 42 1.52 -7.91 2.05
N THR A 43 2.25 -7.07 1.31
CA THR A 43 2.78 -7.44 -0.04
C THR A 43 4.00 -8.36 0.00
N GLU A 44 4.64 -8.54 1.15
CA GLU A 44 5.63 -9.60 1.40
C GLU A 44 4.97 -10.97 1.51
N ALA A 45 3.74 -11.03 2.05
CA ALA A 45 3.01 -12.28 2.30
C ALA A 45 2.03 -12.68 1.20
N THR A 46 1.64 -11.73 0.32
CA THR A 46 0.65 -11.94 -0.73
C THR A 46 1.02 -11.24 -2.03
N ASP A 47 0.32 -11.57 -3.11
CA ASP A 47 0.36 -10.91 -4.42
C ASP A 47 -0.46 -9.60 -4.48
N SER A 48 -0.80 -9.03 -3.32
CA SER A 48 -1.67 -7.86 -3.26
C SER A 48 -0.93 -6.60 -3.71
N PHE A 49 -1.62 -5.74 -4.46
CA PHE A 49 -1.19 -4.37 -4.74
C PHE A 49 -1.81 -3.42 -3.71
N ILE A 50 -1.01 -2.60 -3.04
CA ILE A 50 -1.48 -1.75 -1.94
C ILE A 50 -1.09 -0.30 -2.19
N ILE A 51 -2.06 0.60 -2.11
CA ILE A 51 -1.86 2.04 -2.19
C ILE A 51 -1.86 2.62 -0.77
N VAL A 52 -0.94 3.54 -0.50
CA VAL A 52 -0.80 4.24 0.77
C VAL A 52 -0.85 5.74 0.52
N VAL A 53 -1.59 6.45 1.35
CA VAL A 53 -1.51 7.91 1.45
C VAL A 53 -0.93 8.26 2.81
N SER A 54 0.15 9.03 2.82
CA SER A 54 0.79 9.51 4.05
C SER A 54 -0.10 10.54 4.74
N GLU A 55 -0.36 10.35 6.03
CA GLU A 55 -1.11 11.32 6.84
C GLU A 55 -0.29 12.56 7.20
N GLU A 56 1.03 12.44 7.20
CA GLU A 56 1.93 13.53 7.54
C GLU A 56 2.18 14.47 6.35
N THR A 57 2.33 13.90 5.16
CA THR A 57 2.77 14.64 3.96
C THR A 57 1.72 14.70 2.86
N GLY A 58 0.69 13.85 2.92
CA GLY A 58 -0.25 13.67 1.81
C GLY A 58 0.33 12.93 0.61
N SER A 59 1.60 12.49 0.67
CA SER A 59 2.24 11.78 -0.43
C SER A 59 1.54 10.45 -0.71
N ILE A 60 1.48 10.10 -2.00
CA ILE A 60 0.91 8.83 -2.46
C ILE A 60 2.07 7.86 -2.68
N SER A 61 1.92 6.63 -2.23
CA SER A 61 2.90 5.55 -2.43
C SER A 61 2.16 4.27 -2.76
N TYR A 62 2.86 3.29 -3.32
CA TYR A 62 2.31 1.94 -3.44
C TYR A 62 3.34 0.88 -3.08
N ALA A 63 2.85 -0.27 -2.62
CA ALA A 63 3.66 -1.44 -2.34
C ALA A 63 3.14 -2.62 -3.16
N VAL A 64 4.08 -3.43 -3.65
CA VAL A 64 3.82 -4.65 -4.43
C VAL A 64 5.06 -5.54 -4.36
N ASN A 65 4.87 -6.86 -4.26
CA ASN A 65 5.97 -7.83 -4.22
C ASN A 65 7.07 -7.53 -3.18
N GLY A 66 6.67 -7.08 -1.98
CA GLY A 66 7.59 -6.74 -0.90
C GLY A 66 8.47 -5.50 -1.14
N GLU A 67 8.15 -4.69 -2.16
CA GLU A 67 8.81 -3.41 -2.44
C GLU A 67 7.84 -2.25 -2.26
N LEU A 68 8.35 -1.09 -1.82
CA LEU A 68 7.57 0.14 -1.67
C LEU A 68 8.14 1.25 -2.55
N ILE A 69 7.29 1.81 -3.40
CA ILE A 69 7.61 2.94 -4.27
C ILE A 69 7.00 4.18 -3.62
N TYR A 70 7.87 5.04 -3.11
CA TYR A 70 7.52 6.20 -2.29
C TYR A 70 7.27 7.45 -3.12
N ASP A 71 6.30 8.26 -2.70
CA ASP A 71 5.98 9.60 -3.21
C ASP A 71 5.86 9.68 -4.74
N VAL A 72 4.90 8.91 -5.26
CA VAL A 72 4.58 8.88 -6.68
C VAL A 72 3.53 9.92 -7.03
N ASP A 73 3.60 10.41 -8.26
CA ASP A 73 2.55 11.26 -8.81
C ASP A 73 1.34 10.45 -9.30
N ILE A 74 0.23 11.14 -9.56
CA ILE A 74 -1.02 10.53 -10.02
C ILE A 74 -0.84 9.84 -11.38
N LYS A 75 0.00 10.38 -12.28
CA LYS A 75 0.20 9.79 -13.62
C LYS A 75 0.94 8.45 -13.51
N GLN A 76 1.97 8.39 -12.66
CA GLN A 76 2.71 7.18 -12.35
C GLN A 76 1.80 6.13 -11.73
N LEU A 77 1.02 6.50 -10.71
CA LEU A 77 0.09 5.56 -10.07
C LEU A 77 -0.94 5.03 -11.07
N SER A 78 -1.58 5.89 -11.86
CA SER A 78 -2.56 5.45 -12.86
C SER A 78 -1.96 4.49 -13.88
N SER A 79 -0.77 4.80 -14.41
CA SER A 79 -0.09 3.95 -15.38
C SER A 79 0.23 2.56 -14.81
N VAL A 80 0.63 2.48 -13.54
CA VAL A 80 0.90 1.21 -12.87
C VAL A 80 -0.39 0.43 -12.65
N LEU A 81 -1.46 1.08 -12.16
CA LEU A 81 -2.74 0.42 -11.94
C LEU A 81 -3.35 -0.14 -13.24
N GLU A 82 -3.27 0.61 -14.33
CA GLU A 82 -3.71 0.13 -15.65
C GLU A 82 -2.96 -1.12 -16.07
N LYS A 83 -1.64 -1.15 -15.86
CA LYS A 83 -0.82 -2.32 -16.16
C LYS A 83 -1.17 -3.52 -15.29
N GLU A 84 -1.32 -3.33 -13.98
CA GLU A 84 -1.56 -4.41 -13.02
C GLU A 84 -2.97 -5.01 -13.12
N PHE A 85 -4.00 -4.23 -13.48
CA PHE A 85 -5.40 -4.66 -13.39
C PHE A 85 -6.18 -4.73 -14.71
N ASN A 86 -5.65 -4.20 -15.83
CA ASN A 86 -6.31 -4.27 -17.14
C ASN A 86 -5.64 -5.25 -18.12
N SER A 87 -4.71 -6.07 -17.65
CA SER A 87 -4.04 -7.10 -18.44
C SER A 87 -4.89 -8.37 -18.59
#